data_AF-A0A7V1Y3T4-F1
#
_entry.id   AF-A0A7V1Y3T4-F1
#
_cell.length_a   1.000
_cell.length_b   1.000
_cell.length_c   1.000
_cell.angle_alpha   90.00
_cell.angle_beta   90.00
_cell.angle_gamma   90.00
#
_symmetry.space_group_name_H-M   'P 1'
#
loop_
_entity.id
_entity.type
_entity.pdbx_description
1 polymer ?
#
loop_
_entity_poly.entity_id
_entity_poly.type
_entity_poly.pdbx_seq_one_letter_code
_entity_poly.pdbx_strand_id
1 'polypeptide(L)'
;MTWAVGIDVPEEFLDADVKVAQARPLEEHPDLPGRWRLEDPLGEASVRSSSGDALADFSSETFRIFKLAGNVDSGRRMARLTRGRFLLVAPAEWQRDEGISGPEFVRPEPVARSELLAHHVDIDGDEIIGAAFFKSDGTQVRVPSAASGLALDGHSVQEVDADAGPLFLSDPPLLTGGPYTTVVVGDEGPSRGSARWRMSAERFDNLRGELQKRGIGWFFLRVYDENDGLIDSFDFRYVRDLTDVEVDAGSPIPALHGHARAMVRFRHTDSCRIYPAQGGASVQIESHTTETHAVVPPDPRLDVTHWRVEAAGRSLDFALCVERVWWAVSEEDGEHDPAWTDRPLELTEKDFAPTSRRTVVVRLPQAAWASALRVGFVQYSAYRVPVSPGQREYEVPLRNLGGQEALAAEARSVPLKLWVKQGDPTRPLDEVDVACVTLRPPDLGRGKRYLVLEGLRPPRLMSLLSRLRCALPGPTRSLIKELRTQYYRPARRGNAEKRSTFAKQALCLLAALLELPETREAVGRRVARRWKQRADVARERYRDDVVVWNSWLRERLRRNVSAEG
;
A
#
# COMPACT_ATOMS: atom_id res chain seq x y z
N MET A 1 30.47 -0.85 -1.60
CA MET A 1 31.17 -0.47 -0.36
C MET A 1 32.39 -1.40 -0.21
N THR A 2 33.25 -1.24 0.80
CA THR A 2 34.32 -2.22 1.07
C THR A 2 34.34 -2.54 2.56
N TRP A 3 34.20 -3.82 2.91
CA TRP A 3 34.18 -4.28 4.29
C TRP A 3 35.57 -4.46 4.87
N ALA A 4 35.74 -4.26 6.17
CA ALA A 4 36.96 -4.61 6.88
C ALA A 4 36.61 -5.47 8.10
N VAL A 5 37.32 -6.57 8.27
CA VAL A 5 37.21 -7.42 9.46
C VAL A 5 38.30 -7.02 10.45
N GLY A 6 37.93 -6.94 11.73
CA GLY A 6 38.82 -6.51 12.79
C GLY A 6 38.42 -7.06 14.15
N ILE A 7 39.28 -6.82 15.13
CA ILE A 7 39.05 -7.07 16.55
C ILE A 7 38.69 -5.74 17.20
N ASP A 8 37.59 -5.73 17.96
CA ASP A 8 37.12 -4.60 18.77
C ASP A 8 37.34 -4.98 20.25
N VAL A 9 38.35 -4.37 20.87
CA VAL A 9 38.67 -4.59 22.29
C VAL A 9 37.86 -3.59 23.12
N PRO A 10 37.09 -4.05 24.12
CA PRO A 10 36.32 -3.17 24.98
C PRO A 10 37.20 -2.18 25.75
N GLU A 11 36.68 -0.98 26.01
CA GLU A 11 37.38 0.11 26.67
C GLU A 11 37.93 -0.31 28.05
N GLU A 12 37.21 -1.15 28.78
CA GLU A 12 37.65 -1.68 30.08
C GLU A 12 38.97 -2.47 30.03
N PHE A 13 39.38 -2.95 28.85
CA PHE A 13 40.66 -3.63 28.65
C PHE A 13 41.71 -2.71 28.05
N LEU A 14 41.36 -1.55 27.47
CA LEU A 14 42.34 -0.67 26.82
C LEU A 14 43.36 -0.10 27.79
N ASP A 15 42.96 0.13 29.05
CA ASP A 15 43.86 0.58 30.12
C ASP A 15 44.94 -0.46 30.48
N ALA A 16 44.77 -1.73 30.07
CA ALA A 16 45.69 -2.83 30.38
C ALA A 16 46.86 -2.97 29.38
N ASP A 17 47.02 -2.02 28.45
CA ASP A 17 48.02 -2.04 27.37
C ASP A 17 47.95 -3.36 26.56
N VAL A 18 46.85 -3.48 25.81
CA VAL A 18 46.48 -4.70 25.07
C VAL A 18 47.29 -4.82 23.79
N LYS A 19 47.78 -6.03 23.52
CA LYS A 19 48.47 -6.39 22.28
C LYS A 19 47.59 -7.31 21.46
N VAL A 20 47.28 -6.87 20.23
CA VAL A 20 46.56 -7.66 19.24
C VAL A 20 47.53 -8.11 18.16
N ALA A 21 47.48 -9.40 17.79
CA ALA A 21 48.41 -9.97 16.81
C ALA A 21 47.73 -10.97 15.86
N GLN A 22 48.27 -11.04 14.64
CA GLN A 22 47.99 -12.05 13.62
C GLN A 22 49.30 -12.42 12.93
N ALA A 23 49.96 -13.47 13.42
CA ALA A 23 51.37 -13.82 13.15
C ALA A 23 52.42 -12.73 13.51
N ARG A 24 52.05 -11.45 13.37
CA ARG A 24 52.76 -10.25 13.78
C ARG A 24 51.82 -9.32 14.56
N PRO A 25 52.35 -8.41 15.41
CA PRO A 25 51.54 -7.39 16.06
C PRO A 25 50.78 -6.54 15.04
N LEU A 26 49.52 -6.24 15.33
CA LEU A 26 48.67 -5.35 14.54
C LEU A 26 48.70 -3.95 15.13
N GLU A 27 48.57 -2.95 14.27
CA GLU A 27 48.40 -1.56 14.69
C GLU A 27 46.93 -1.25 14.93
N GLU A 28 46.68 -0.45 15.98
CA GLU A 28 45.36 0.08 16.27
C GLU A 28 44.94 1.04 15.15
N HIS A 29 43.64 1.04 14.85
CA HIS A 29 43.09 1.89 13.81
C HIS A 29 43.15 3.36 14.25
N PRO A 30 43.74 4.25 13.44
CA PRO A 30 44.03 5.64 13.85
C PRO A 30 42.76 6.43 14.20
N ASP A 31 41.66 6.17 13.49
CA ASP A 31 40.40 6.88 13.68
C ASP A 31 39.40 6.15 14.59
N LEU A 32 39.72 4.92 15.01
CA LEU A 32 38.79 4.05 15.76
C LEU A 32 39.53 3.39 16.93
N PRO A 33 39.66 4.09 18.06
CA PRO A 33 40.28 3.54 19.26
C PRO A 33 39.64 2.21 19.68
N GLY A 34 40.47 1.29 20.16
CA GLY A 34 40.15 -0.07 20.53
C GLY A 34 39.90 -1.01 19.36
N ARG A 35 40.25 -0.65 18.12
CA ARG A 35 40.02 -1.50 16.95
C ARG A 35 41.29 -1.83 16.20
N TRP A 36 41.48 -3.11 15.91
CA TRP A 36 42.60 -3.60 15.11
C TRP A 36 42.06 -4.30 13.88
N ARG A 37 42.47 -3.83 12.71
CA ARG A 37 42.06 -4.44 11.45
C ARG A 37 42.89 -5.70 11.18
N LEU A 38 42.23 -6.81 10.85
CA LEU A 38 42.91 -8.04 10.45
C LEU A 38 43.51 -7.91 9.05
N GLU A 39 44.67 -8.53 8.84
CA GLU A 39 45.32 -8.63 7.54
C GLU A 39 44.80 -9.81 6.73
N ASP A 40 44.57 -10.94 7.42
CA ASP A 40 43.84 -12.10 6.95
C ASP A 40 42.51 -12.19 7.73
N PRO A 41 41.38 -11.77 7.15
CA PRO A 41 40.08 -11.80 7.80
C PRO A 41 39.62 -13.16 8.33
N LEU A 42 40.13 -14.25 7.76
CA LEU A 42 39.80 -15.63 8.13
C LEU A 42 40.91 -16.33 8.92
N GLY A 43 42.07 -15.69 9.05
CA GLY A 43 43.22 -16.21 9.76
C GLY A 43 43.08 -16.19 11.28
N GLU A 44 44.06 -16.83 11.93
CA GLU A 44 44.19 -16.82 13.39
C GLU A 44 44.55 -15.43 13.91
N ALA A 45 44.04 -15.09 15.09
CA ALA A 45 44.37 -13.86 15.77
C ALA A 45 44.32 -14.05 17.27
N SER A 46 45.07 -13.23 18.01
CA SER A 46 45.10 -13.29 19.47
C SER A 46 45.10 -11.91 20.09
N VAL A 47 44.49 -11.82 21.28
CA VAL A 47 44.47 -10.65 22.13
C VAL A 47 45.15 -11.04 23.44
N ARG A 48 46.18 -10.28 23.81
CA ARG A 48 46.99 -10.49 25.01
C ARG A 48 47.04 -9.22 25.84
N SER A 49 47.06 -9.35 27.16
CA SER A 49 47.40 -8.24 28.05
C SER A 49 48.89 -7.88 27.92
N SER A 50 49.29 -6.75 28.49
CA SER A 50 50.70 -6.37 28.62
C SER A 50 51.54 -7.39 29.43
N SER A 51 50.93 -8.08 30.40
CA SER A 51 51.54 -9.20 31.15
C SER A 51 51.76 -10.46 30.32
N GLY A 52 51.17 -10.53 29.11
CA GLY A 52 51.24 -11.69 28.22
C GLY A 52 50.11 -12.69 28.44
N ASP A 53 49.17 -12.41 29.33
CA ASP A 53 48.03 -13.28 29.58
C ASP A 53 47.06 -13.29 28.38
N ALA A 54 46.52 -14.47 28.08
CA ALA A 54 45.55 -14.64 27.02
C ALA A 54 44.21 -14.02 27.41
N LEU A 55 43.78 -12.98 26.66
CA LEU A 55 42.46 -12.37 26.81
C LEU A 55 41.46 -13.00 25.84
N ALA A 56 41.88 -13.28 24.61
CA ALA A 56 41.08 -13.99 23.61
C ALA A 56 41.97 -14.63 22.54
N ASP A 57 41.49 -15.74 21.98
CA ASP A 57 42.09 -16.43 20.83
C ASP A 57 41.04 -16.73 19.77
N PHE A 58 41.39 -16.50 18.52
CA PHE A 58 40.54 -16.72 17.35
C PHE A 58 41.24 -17.70 16.42
N SER A 59 40.58 -18.83 16.14
CA SER A 59 41.07 -19.82 15.19
C SER A 59 40.92 -19.36 13.74
N SER A 60 41.68 -19.99 12.85
CA SER A 60 41.44 -19.90 11.41
C SER A 60 40.11 -20.56 11.06
N GLU A 61 39.39 -20.00 10.09
CA GLU A 61 38.08 -20.48 9.66
C GLU A 61 37.96 -20.48 8.13
N THR A 62 37.07 -21.31 7.58
CA THR A 62 36.83 -21.32 6.13
C THR A 62 35.94 -20.18 5.66
N PHE A 63 35.14 -19.62 6.58
CA PHE A 63 34.31 -18.44 6.42
C PHE A 63 34.00 -17.86 7.80
N ARG A 64 33.50 -16.63 7.86
CA ARG A 64 33.01 -15.99 9.09
C ARG A 64 31.63 -15.40 8.90
N ILE A 65 30.77 -15.56 9.91
CA ILE A 65 29.41 -15.00 9.95
C ILE A 65 29.43 -13.75 10.82
N PHE A 66 28.89 -12.65 10.33
CA PHE A 66 28.71 -11.41 11.09
C PHE A 66 27.24 -11.01 11.07
N LYS A 67 26.59 -10.90 12.24
CA LYS A 67 25.26 -10.30 12.31
C LYS A 67 25.38 -8.80 12.20
N LEU A 68 24.65 -8.23 11.24
CA LEU A 68 24.65 -6.80 11.01
C LEU A 68 23.85 -6.09 12.10
N ALA A 69 24.39 -4.95 12.54
CA ALA A 69 23.65 -4.01 13.36
C ALA A 69 22.56 -3.33 12.54
N GLY A 70 21.62 -2.69 13.23
CA GLY A 70 20.49 -2.01 12.61
C GLY A 70 20.84 -1.06 11.47
N ASN A 71 21.95 -0.32 11.59
CA ASN A 71 22.41 0.62 10.55
C ASN A 71 23.11 -0.02 9.33
N VAL A 72 23.20 -1.36 9.27
CA VAL A 72 23.77 -2.15 8.16
C VAL A 72 25.25 -1.83 7.84
N ASP A 73 25.93 -0.98 8.61
CA ASP A 73 27.30 -0.52 8.35
C ASP A 73 28.36 -1.23 9.21
N SER A 74 27.93 -2.09 10.14
CA SER A 74 28.82 -2.87 10.98
C SER A 74 28.16 -4.17 11.43
N GLY A 75 28.96 -5.15 11.85
CA GLY A 75 28.44 -6.42 12.35
C GLY A 75 29.35 -7.09 13.38
N ARG A 76 28.80 -8.11 14.05
CA ARG A 76 29.48 -8.87 15.11
C ARG A 76 29.58 -10.33 14.74
N ARG A 77 30.76 -10.94 14.97
CA ARG A 77 31.01 -12.35 14.65
C ARG A 77 30.03 -13.24 15.43
N MET A 78 29.41 -14.19 14.73
CA MET A 78 28.54 -15.21 15.30
C MET A 78 28.97 -16.60 14.83
N ALA A 79 28.65 -17.62 15.62
CA ALA A 79 28.93 -19.01 15.28
C ALA A 79 27.91 -19.59 14.27
N ARG A 80 26.72 -19.00 14.20
CA ARG A 80 25.59 -19.48 13.39
C ARG A 80 24.66 -18.33 13.01
N LEU A 81 23.89 -18.53 11.95
CA LEU A 81 22.81 -17.67 11.53
C LEU A 81 21.61 -17.83 12.49
N THR A 82 21.15 -16.70 13.03
CA THR A 82 19.87 -16.57 13.74
C THR A 82 18.93 -15.69 12.91
N ARG A 83 17.87 -15.12 13.50
CA ARG A 83 16.99 -14.17 12.80
C ARG A 83 17.69 -12.83 12.56
N GLY A 84 17.50 -12.27 11.37
CA GLY A 84 17.97 -10.94 10.96
C GLY A 84 18.96 -10.96 9.78
N ARG A 85 19.69 -9.86 9.62
CA ARG A 85 20.65 -9.66 8.53
C ARG A 85 22.07 -10.02 8.93
N PHE A 86 22.78 -10.64 8.00
CA PHE A 86 24.14 -11.11 8.19
C PHE A 86 25.03 -10.80 6.98
N LEU A 87 26.32 -10.70 7.25
CA LEU A 87 27.39 -10.83 6.27
C LEU A 87 28.11 -12.16 6.47
N LEU A 88 28.25 -12.91 5.39
CA LEU A 88 29.15 -14.05 5.32
C LEU A 88 30.42 -13.62 4.59
N VAL A 89 31.55 -13.61 5.29
CA VAL A 89 32.87 -13.38 4.69
C VAL A 89 33.44 -14.73 4.28
N ALA A 90 33.62 -14.93 2.97
CA ALA A 90 34.07 -16.19 2.38
C ALA A 90 34.97 -15.93 1.15
N PRO A 91 35.73 -16.94 0.66
CA PRO A 91 36.54 -16.82 -0.55
C PRO A 91 35.73 -16.41 -1.79
N ALA A 92 36.31 -15.54 -2.64
CA ALA A 92 35.61 -14.95 -3.78
C ALA A 92 35.12 -15.97 -4.83
N GLU A 93 35.72 -17.15 -4.88
CA GLU A 93 35.31 -18.23 -5.77
C GLU A 93 34.06 -18.98 -5.30
N TRP A 94 33.56 -18.71 -4.10
CA TRP A 94 32.34 -19.34 -3.60
C TRP A 94 31.10 -18.78 -4.30
N GLN A 95 30.21 -19.68 -4.71
CA GLN A 95 28.96 -19.33 -5.38
C GLN A 95 27.78 -19.63 -4.45
N ARG A 96 26.85 -18.68 -4.31
CA ARG A 96 25.64 -18.90 -3.49
C ARG A 96 24.79 -20.02 -4.09
N ASP A 97 24.34 -20.93 -3.25
CA ASP A 97 23.30 -21.90 -3.63
C ASP A 97 21.93 -21.22 -3.47
N GLU A 98 21.35 -20.73 -4.56
CA GLU A 98 20.05 -20.06 -4.57
C GLU A 98 18.87 -21.00 -4.27
N GLY A 99 19.04 -22.32 -4.47
CA GLY A 99 18.00 -23.30 -4.18
C GLY A 99 17.79 -23.49 -2.68
N ILE A 100 18.83 -23.29 -1.88
CA ILE A 100 18.75 -23.27 -0.41
C ILE A 100 18.63 -21.84 0.11
N SER A 101 19.51 -20.94 -0.31
CA SER A 101 19.66 -19.61 0.30
C SER A 101 18.68 -18.56 -0.23
N GLY A 102 17.84 -18.92 -1.19
CA GLY A 102 17.04 -17.97 -1.97
C GLY A 102 17.88 -17.09 -2.90
N PRO A 103 17.21 -16.25 -3.71
CA PRO A 103 17.87 -15.35 -4.64
C PRO A 103 18.72 -14.32 -3.91
N GLU A 104 19.82 -13.90 -4.55
CA GLU A 104 20.65 -12.82 -4.04
C GLU A 104 19.93 -11.47 -4.15
N PHE A 105 19.82 -10.75 -3.02
CA PHE A 105 19.20 -9.43 -2.97
C PHE A 105 20.21 -8.27 -2.97
N VAL A 106 21.45 -8.55 -2.53
CA VAL A 106 22.59 -7.61 -2.60
C VAL A 106 23.79 -8.37 -3.15
N ARG A 107 24.44 -7.81 -4.18
CA ARG A 107 25.65 -8.40 -4.76
C ARG A 107 26.77 -8.50 -3.72
N PRO A 108 27.64 -9.52 -3.77
CA PRO A 108 28.69 -9.67 -2.79
C PRO A 108 29.67 -8.49 -2.89
N GLU A 109 30.08 -7.98 -1.75
CA GLU A 109 30.95 -6.82 -1.66
C GLU A 109 32.39 -7.21 -1.33
N PRO A 110 33.40 -6.48 -1.81
CA PRO A 110 34.80 -6.81 -1.54
C PRO A 110 35.15 -6.64 -0.05
N VAL A 111 35.96 -7.57 0.47
CA VAL A 111 36.58 -7.46 1.80
C VAL A 111 38.01 -6.95 1.66
N ALA A 112 38.29 -5.84 2.33
CA ALA A 112 39.48 -5.05 2.12
C ALA A 112 40.76 -5.81 2.53
N ARG A 113 41.78 -5.78 1.64
CA ARG A 113 43.07 -6.50 1.76
C ARG A 113 42.97 -8.03 1.65
N SER A 114 41.96 -8.55 0.96
CA SER A 114 41.80 -9.99 0.76
C SER A 114 41.15 -10.32 -0.57
N GLU A 115 41.23 -11.59 -0.99
CA GLU A 115 40.46 -12.14 -2.10
C GLU A 115 39.09 -12.68 -1.64
N LEU A 116 38.54 -12.09 -0.58
CA LEU A 116 37.27 -12.52 0.02
C LEU A 116 36.14 -11.60 -0.40
N LEU A 117 34.93 -12.15 -0.43
CA LEU A 117 33.68 -11.44 -0.63
C LEU A 117 32.81 -11.53 0.63
N ALA A 118 32.07 -10.46 0.87
CA ALA A 118 31.04 -10.37 1.89
C ALA A 118 29.67 -10.58 1.23
N HIS A 119 29.08 -11.74 1.47
CA HIS A 119 27.76 -12.10 0.95
C HIS A 119 26.68 -11.71 1.96
N HIS A 120 25.66 -10.97 1.52
CA HIS A 120 24.53 -10.62 2.37
C HIS A 120 23.55 -11.79 2.49
N VAL A 121 23.16 -12.09 3.72
CA VAL A 121 22.18 -13.13 4.03
C VAL A 121 21.10 -12.49 4.92
N ASP A 122 19.84 -12.64 4.53
CA ASP A 122 18.71 -12.20 5.35
C ASP A 122 17.91 -13.43 5.79
N ILE A 123 17.71 -13.57 7.09
CA ILE A 123 16.97 -14.67 7.70
C ILE A 123 15.72 -14.08 8.34
N ASP A 124 14.65 -14.09 7.57
CA ASP A 124 13.33 -13.62 7.99
C ASP A 124 12.42 -14.79 8.40
N GLY A 125 11.62 -14.56 9.45
CA GLY A 125 10.61 -15.50 9.93
C GLY A 125 11.12 -16.60 10.86
N ASP A 126 10.21 -17.50 11.22
CA ASP A 126 10.46 -18.62 12.14
C ASP A 126 11.03 -19.86 11.43
N GLU A 127 10.80 -19.97 10.12
CA GLU A 127 11.38 -21.04 9.30
C GLU A 127 12.77 -20.62 8.81
N ILE A 128 13.79 -21.11 9.51
CA ILE A 128 15.17 -20.80 9.16
C ILE A 128 15.58 -21.62 7.94
N ILE A 129 15.36 -21.01 6.78
CA ILE A 129 16.01 -21.43 5.55
C ILE A 129 17.46 -20.94 5.67
N GLY A 130 18.36 -21.81 6.14
CA GLY A 130 19.78 -21.47 6.30
C GLY A 130 20.45 -21.06 4.96
N ALA A 131 21.71 -20.64 5.01
CA ALA A 131 22.47 -20.32 3.80
C ALA A 131 23.39 -21.48 3.37
N ALA A 132 23.66 -21.60 2.08
CA ALA A 132 24.60 -22.56 1.51
C ALA A 132 25.34 -22.00 0.29
N PHE A 133 26.56 -22.48 0.07
CA PHE A 133 27.47 -22.03 -0.98
C PHE A 133 28.18 -23.21 -1.62
N PHE A 134 28.48 -23.14 -2.91
CA PHE A 134 29.35 -24.06 -3.61
C PHE A 134 30.77 -23.52 -3.66
N LYS A 135 31.74 -24.35 -3.29
CA LYS A 135 33.17 -24.12 -3.51
C LYS A 135 33.54 -24.28 -4.99
N SER A 136 34.76 -23.88 -5.35
CA SER A 136 35.32 -24.06 -6.70
C SER A 136 35.44 -25.53 -7.13
N ASP A 137 35.53 -26.47 -6.18
CA ASP A 137 35.53 -27.92 -6.44
C ASP A 137 34.11 -28.52 -6.58
N GLY A 138 33.06 -27.69 -6.50
CA GLY A 138 31.65 -28.10 -6.55
C GLY A 138 31.09 -28.59 -5.21
N THR A 139 31.89 -28.65 -4.14
CA THR A 139 31.42 -29.07 -2.81
C THR A 139 30.50 -28.00 -2.21
N GLN A 140 29.32 -28.41 -1.75
CA GLN A 140 28.40 -27.55 -1.02
C GLN A 140 28.84 -27.39 0.45
N VAL A 141 28.92 -26.15 0.91
CA VAL A 141 29.09 -25.77 2.32
C VAL A 141 27.77 -25.20 2.81
N ARG A 142 27.22 -25.78 3.88
CA ARG A 142 26.07 -25.22 4.58
C ARG A 142 26.55 -24.35 5.74
N VAL A 143 26.01 -23.14 5.81
CA VAL A 143 26.26 -22.21 6.91
C VAL A 143 25.42 -22.66 8.10
N PRO A 144 26.02 -22.86 9.30
CA PRO A 144 25.29 -23.21 10.50
C PRO A 144 24.17 -22.21 10.77
N SER A 145 22.97 -22.71 11.06
CA SER A 145 21.80 -21.90 11.37
C SER A 145 20.99 -22.54 12.48
N ALA A 146 20.41 -21.73 13.36
CA ALA A 146 19.56 -22.21 14.45
C ALA A 146 18.57 -21.14 14.90
N ALA A 147 17.40 -21.56 15.36
CA ALA A 147 16.51 -20.68 16.06
C ALA A 147 17.18 -20.29 17.37
N SER A 148 17.38 -18.99 17.61
CA SER A 148 17.91 -18.54 18.90
C SER A 148 16.91 -18.88 20.02
N GLY A 149 15.62 -18.89 19.70
CA GLY A 149 14.55 -19.02 20.67
C GLY A 149 14.55 -17.87 21.68
N LEU A 150 15.28 -16.80 21.39
CA LEU A 150 15.44 -15.60 22.21
C LEU A 150 14.62 -14.46 21.58
N ALA A 151 13.90 -13.71 22.40
CA ALA A 151 13.16 -12.54 21.96
C ALA A 151 13.23 -11.41 23.00
N LEU A 152 13.06 -10.18 22.52
CA LEU A 152 12.84 -9.02 23.37
C LEU A 152 11.34 -8.71 23.40
N ASP A 153 10.72 -8.91 24.55
CA ASP A 153 9.29 -8.67 24.77
C ASP A 153 9.08 -7.43 25.64
N GLY A 154 8.13 -6.59 25.29
CA GLY A 154 7.84 -5.38 26.06
C GLY A 154 6.80 -4.50 25.38
N HIS A 155 6.49 -3.37 26.00
CA HIS A 155 5.62 -2.37 25.39
C HIS A 155 6.40 -1.62 24.30
N SER A 156 6.20 -1.98 23.04
CA SER A 156 6.92 -1.40 21.90
C SER A 156 6.02 -0.61 20.96
N VAL A 157 6.63 0.32 20.23
CA VAL A 157 5.99 1.09 19.17
C VAL A 157 6.19 0.41 17.83
N GLN A 158 5.13 0.32 17.02
CA GLN A 158 5.25 -0.09 15.63
C GLN A 158 5.82 1.08 14.81
N GLU A 159 7.04 0.91 14.31
CA GLU A 159 7.74 1.91 13.51
C GLU A 159 7.91 1.50 12.05
N VAL A 160 8.15 2.49 11.19
CA VAL A 160 8.44 2.28 9.77
C VAL A 160 9.87 1.80 9.54
N ASP A 161 10.79 2.24 10.41
CA ASP A 161 12.21 1.92 10.30
C ASP A 161 12.49 0.57 10.98
N ALA A 162 12.39 -0.51 10.19
CA ALA A 162 12.71 -1.87 10.63
C ALA A 162 14.19 -2.03 11.03
N ASP A 163 15.05 -1.17 10.51
CA ASP A 163 16.50 -1.23 10.68
C ASP A 163 16.93 -0.57 12.00
N ALA A 164 16.17 0.38 12.54
CA ALA A 164 16.48 1.05 13.80
C ALA A 164 16.29 0.20 15.09
N GLY A 165 15.83 -1.05 14.96
CA GLY A 165 15.46 -1.92 16.09
C GLY A 165 14.20 -1.45 16.84
N PRO A 166 13.53 -2.30 17.62
CA PRO A 166 12.28 -1.95 18.30
C PRO A 166 12.49 -0.83 19.35
N LEU A 167 11.54 0.11 19.42
CA LEU A 167 11.47 1.12 20.46
C LEU A 167 10.54 0.67 21.58
N PHE A 168 11.10 0.46 22.78
CA PHE A 168 10.37 0.13 24.00
C PHE A 168 10.05 1.36 24.84
N LEU A 169 8.86 1.37 25.43
CA LEU A 169 8.26 2.45 26.20
C LEU A 169 8.10 2.08 27.67
N SER A 170 8.12 3.08 28.55
CA SER A 170 7.98 2.96 30.02
C SER A 170 9.05 2.12 30.70
N ASP A 171 9.10 0.82 30.40
CA ASP A 171 9.97 -0.18 31.02
C ASP A 171 10.95 -0.75 29.99
N PRO A 172 12.18 -1.12 30.40
CA PRO A 172 13.08 -1.86 29.53
C PRO A 172 12.44 -3.19 29.13
N PRO A 173 12.75 -3.73 27.94
CA PRO A 173 12.20 -5.01 27.52
C PRO A 173 12.58 -6.15 28.47
N LEU A 174 11.95 -7.29 28.27
CA LEU A 174 12.26 -8.58 28.87
C LEU A 174 12.96 -9.44 27.81
N LEU A 175 14.01 -10.15 28.21
CA LEU A 175 14.61 -11.19 27.38
C LEU A 175 13.90 -12.51 27.69
N THR A 176 13.21 -13.08 26.71
CA THR A 176 12.47 -14.33 26.86
C THR A 176 13.09 -15.47 26.04
N GLY A 177 12.94 -16.70 26.54
CA GLY A 177 13.42 -17.92 25.90
C GLY A 177 14.94 -18.17 25.99
N GLY A 178 15.39 -19.26 25.37
CA GLY A 178 16.79 -19.70 25.22
C GLY A 178 17.59 -19.99 26.53
N PRO A 179 18.46 -21.00 26.56
CA PRO A 179 19.50 -21.08 27.58
C PRO A 179 20.64 -20.09 27.25
N TYR A 180 21.08 -19.33 28.25
CA TYR A 180 22.26 -18.46 28.16
C TYR A 180 22.92 -18.33 29.53
N THR A 181 24.19 -17.93 29.54
CA THR A 181 25.00 -17.80 30.77
C THR A 181 25.37 -16.36 31.06
N THR A 182 25.61 -15.58 30.01
CA THR A 182 26.06 -14.19 30.13
C THR A 182 25.27 -13.30 29.18
N VAL A 183 24.81 -12.18 29.71
CA VAL A 183 24.24 -11.09 28.92
C VAL A 183 25.09 -9.85 29.07
N VAL A 184 25.17 -9.08 27.99
CA VAL A 184 25.89 -7.82 27.94
C VAL A 184 24.97 -6.77 27.35
N VAL A 185 24.83 -5.65 28.05
CA VAL A 185 24.06 -4.48 27.60
C VAL A 185 25.00 -3.28 27.49
N GLY A 186 24.81 -2.44 26.49
CA GLY A 186 25.52 -1.18 26.41
C GLY A 186 24.82 -0.15 25.53
N ASP A 187 25.31 1.08 25.55
CA ASP A 187 24.84 2.12 24.63
C ASP A 187 25.34 1.82 23.21
N GLU A 188 24.45 1.93 22.23
CA GLU A 188 24.76 1.85 20.80
C GLU A 188 24.74 3.28 20.20
N GLY A 189 25.59 3.56 19.21
CA GLY A 189 25.62 4.83 18.49
C GLY A 189 26.82 5.77 18.74
N PRO A 190 26.86 6.92 18.04
CA PRO A 190 27.98 7.86 18.08
C PRO A 190 27.95 8.73 19.34
N SER A 191 28.30 8.17 20.50
CA SER A 191 28.64 8.99 21.66
C SER A 191 29.94 9.74 21.37
N ARG A 192 29.85 11.01 20.95
CA ARG A 192 31.01 11.89 20.85
C ARG A 192 31.55 12.15 22.28
N GLY A 193 32.61 11.45 22.66
CA GLY A 193 33.47 11.83 23.79
C GLY A 193 33.05 11.36 25.18
N SER A 194 32.05 10.48 25.33
CA SER A 194 31.83 9.75 26.59
C SER A 194 32.12 8.27 26.39
N ALA A 195 32.86 7.68 27.34
CA ALA A 195 33.12 6.25 27.43
C ALA A 195 31.84 5.45 27.14
N ARG A 196 31.95 4.42 26.29
CA ARG A 196 30.78 3.62 25.92
C ARG A 196 30.35 2.81 27.13
N TRP A 197 29.19 3.13 27.68
CA TRP A 197 28.68 2.36 28.80
C TRP A 197 28.35 0.94 28.37
N ARG A 198 28.83 -0.02 29.15
CA ARG A 198 28.61 -1.44 28.97
C ARG A 198 28.57 -2.10 30.34
N MET A 199 27.68 -3.09 30.50
CA MET A 199 27.59 -3.91 31.69
C MET A 199 27.29 -5.35 31.31
N SER A 200 27.73 -6.30 32.14
CA SER A 200 27.43 -7.71 31.99
C SER A 200 26.77 -8.28 33.25
N ALA A 201 25.96 -9.32 33.07
CA ALA A 201 25.35 -10.07 34.16
C ALA A 201 24.98 -11.48 33.68
N GLU A 202 24.66 -12.38 34.62
CA GLU A 202 24.13 -13.72 34.29
C GLU A 202 22.69 -13.67 33.76
N ARG A 203 21.93 -12.64 34.15
CA ARG A 203 20.52 -12.46 33.79
C ARG A 203 20.25 -11.04 33.36
N PHE A 204 19.45 -10.87 32.31
CA PHE A 204 19.10 -9.54 31.80
C PHE A 204 18.32 -8.70 32.81
N ASP A 205 17.48 -9.33 33.65
CA ASP A 205 16.75 -8.65 34.71
C ASP A 205 17.65 -7.84 35.66
N ASN A 206 18.88 -8.31 35.89
CA ASN A 206 19.86 -7.65 36.75
C ASN A 206 20.39 -6.34 36.14
N LEU A 207 20.26 -6.16 34.82
CA LEU A 207 20.72 -4.97 34.09
C LEU A 207 19.60 -3.96 33.83
N ARG A 208 18.33 -4.34 34.00
CA ARG A 208 17.16 -3.47 33.71
C ARG A 208 17.13 -2.22 34.58
N GLY A 209 17.57 -2.30 35.84
CA GLY A 209 17.66 -1.13 36.72
C GLY A 209 18.63 -0.06 36.21
N GLU A 210 19.69 -0.46 35.53
CA GLU A 210 20.66 0.47 34.94
C GLU A 210 20.13 1.11 33.65
N LEU A 211 19.40 0.36 32.83
CA LEU A 211 18.64 0.90 31.69
C LEU A 211 17.62 1.94 32.16
N GLN A 212 16.88 1.66 33.25
CA GLN A 212 15.94 2.62 33.83
C GLN A 212 16.60 3.92 34.31
N LYS A 213 17.81 3.84 34.89
CA LYS A 213 18.59 5.03 35.28
C LYS A 213 18.99 5.87 34.07
N ARG A 214 19.35 5.23 32.96
CA ARG A 214 19.69 5.91 31.70
C ARG A 214 18.50 6.56 31.04
N GLY A 215 17.32 5.96 31.17
CA GLY A 215 16.03 6.55 30.82
C GLY A 215 15.75 6.67 29.32
N ILE A 216 16.73 6.95 28.47
CA ILE A 216 16.55 7.10 27.02
C ILE A 216 17.83 6.73 26.28
N GLY A 217 17.73 6.02 25.16
CA GLY A 217 18.89 5.74 24.31
C GLY A 217 18.69 4.62 23.30
N TRP A 218 19.73 4.44 22.49
CA TRP A 218 19.95 3.27 21.66
C TRP A 218 20.83 2.32 22.45
N PHE A 219 20.45 1.05 22.48
CA PHE A 219 21.10 0.02 23.26
C PHE A 219 21.30 -1.22 22.42
N PHE A 220 22.35 -1.98 22.75
CA PHE A 220 22.49 -3.35 22.30
C PHE A 220 22.33 -4.31 23.48
N LEU A 221 21.86 -5.52 23.19
CA LEU A 221 21.87 -6.67 24.08
C LEU A 221 22.55 -7.84 23.36
N ARG A 222 23.60 -8.38 23.96
CA ARG A 222 24.34 -9.55 23.46
C ARG A 222 24.19 -10.69 24.44
N VAL A 223 23.89 -11.88 23.93
CA VAL A 223 23.60 -13.06 24.74
C VAL A 223 24.62 -14.15 24.40
N TYR A 224 25.26 -14.72 25.41
CA TYR A 224 26.35 -15.68 25.27
C TYR A 224 26.02 -17.02 25.94
N ASP A 225 26.60 -18.10 25.39
CA ASP A 225 26.55 -19.45 25.97
C ASP A 225 27.68 -19.70 26.97
N GLU A 226 27.71 -20.90 27.57
CA GLU A 226 28.74 -21.33 28.53
C GLU A 226 30.17 -21.37 27.98
N ASN A 227 30.35 -21.28 26.66
CA ASN A 227 31.66 -21.27 26.00
C ASN A 227 32.03 -19.87 25.48
N ASP A 228 31.38 -18.82 26.01
CA ASP A 228 31.51 -17.43 25.55
C ASP A 228 31.18 -17.22 24.06
N GLY A 229 30.41 -18.15 23.47
CA GLY A 229 29.90 -18.06 22.11
C GLY A 229 28.71 -17.09 22.05
N LEU A 230 28.77 -16.09 21.17
CA LEU A 230 27.64 -15.17 20.93
C LEU A 230 26.47 -15.95 20.31
N ILE A 231 25.40 -16.13 21.09
CA ILE A 231 24.16 -16.79 20.68
C ILE A 231 23.34 -15.85 19.80
N ASP A 232 23.14 -14.60 20.26
CA ASP A 232 22.36 -13.60 19.55
C ASP A 232 22.75 -12.17 19.95
N SER A 233 22.46 -11.22 19.06
CA SER A 233 22.64 -9.79 19.26
C SER A 233 21.37 -9.05 18.86
N PHE A 234 20.88 -8.20 19.75
CA PHE A 234 19.69 -7.37 19.56
C PHE A 234 20.08 -5.92 19.68
N ASP A 235 19.70 -5.11 18.71
CA ASP A 235 19.70 -3.66 18.86
C ASP A 235 18.28 -3.21 19.19
N PHE A 236 18.13 -2.32 20.15
CA PHE A 236 16.83 -1.79 20.55
C PHE A 236 16.95 -0.35 21.04
N ARG A 237 15.82 0.33 21.04
CA ARG A 237 15.68 1.68 21.57
C ARG A 237 14.79 1.62 22.80
N TYR A 238 15.06 2.47 23.76
CA TYR A 238 14.27 2.52 24.99
C TYR A 238 14.07 3.95 25.44
N VAL A 239 12.84 4.28 25.86
CA VAL A 239 12.46 5.56 26.42
C VAL A 239 11.53 5.33 27.62
N ARG A 240 12.04 5.57 28.83
CA ARG A 240 11.33 5.46 30.10
C ARG A 240 10.19 6.46 30.22
N ASP A 241 10.46 7.70 29.82
CA ASP A 241 9.57 8.83 30.10
C ASP A 241 8.46 8.99 29.02
N LEU A 242 8.50 8.18 27.96
CA LEU A 242 7.43 8.03 26.96
C LEU A 242 6.66 6.76 27.31
N THR A 243 5.41 6.91 27.74
CA THR A 243 4.64 5.79 28.29
C THR A 243 3.79 5.08 27.27
N ASP A 244 3.31 5.81 26.26
CA ASP A 244 2.43 5.28 25.22
C ASP A 244 2.46 6.12 23.95
N VAL A 245 2.20 5.48 22.81
CA VAL A 245 2.04 6.11 21.50
C VAL A 245 0.82 5.50 20.80
N GLU A 246 -0.25 6.27 20.66
CA GLU A 246 -1.45 5.85 19.95
C GLU A 246 -1.55 6.57 18.61
N VAL A 247 -1.79 5.82 17.53
CA VAL A 247 -2.07 6.37 16.20
C VAL A 247 -3.52 6.05 15.82
N ASP A 248 -4.38 7.06 15.87
CA ASP A 248 -5.78 6.97 15.45
C ASP A 248 -5.92 7.55 14.04
N ALA A 249 -5.74 6.69 13.03
CA ALA A 249 -5.82 7.05 11.61
C ALA A 249 -7.20 6.74 10.98
N GLY A 250 -8.08 6.03 11.69
CA GLY A 250 -9.26 5.41 11.11
C GLY A 250 -8.93 4.22 10.21
N SER A 251 -9.78 3.95 9.22
CA SER A 251 -9.56 2.87 8.24
C SER A 251 -8.41 3.23 7.29
N PRO A 252 -7.44 2.33 7.04
CA PRO A 252 -6.42 2.52 6.01
C PRO A 252 -7.00 2.63 4.60
N ILE A 253 -8.23 2.18 4.40
CA ILE A 253 -9.01 2.34 3.17
C ILE A 253 -9.93 3.55 3.34
N PRO A 254 -9.83 4.58 2.48
CA PRO A 254 -10.57 5.82 2.64
C PRO A 254 -12.07 5.62 2.42
N ALA A 255 -12.86 6.47 3.08
CA ALA A 255 -14.27 6.60 2.78
C ALA A 255 -14.48 7.39 1.47
N LEU A 256 -15.74 7.52 1.02
CA LEU A 256 -16.10 8.27 -0.20
C LEU A 256 -15.55 9.71 -0.26
N HIS A 257 -15.31 10.33 0.90
CA HIS A 257 -14.81 11.71 1.00
C HIS A 257 -13.28 11.81 1.16
N GLY A 258 -12.57 10.69 1.07
CA GLY A 258 -11.15 10.59 1.33
C GLY A 258 -10.85 10.17 2.77
N HIS A 259 -9.56 10.26 3.13
CA HIS A 259 -9.05 10.00 4.47
C HIS A 259 -9.39 11.13 5.43
N ALA A 260 -9.65 10.77 6.67
CA ALA A 260 -9.71 11.73 7.77
C ALA A 260 -8.30 12.16 8.19
N ARG A 261 -8.23 13.26 8.95
CA ARG A 261 -7.01 13.61 9.67
C ARG A 261 -6.75 12.53 10.72
N ALA A 262 -5.50 12.11 10.85
CA ALA A 262 -5.10 11.17 11.89
C ALA A 262 -4.70 11.93 13.14
N MET A 263 -5.02 11.38 14.31
CA MET A 263 -4.58 11.88 15.60
C MET A 263 -3.49 10.95 16.15
N VAL A 264 -2.32 11.49 16.42
CA VAL A 264 -1.25 10.80 17.14
C VAL A 264 -1.21 11.34 18.55
N ARG A 265 -1.31 10.47 19.54
CA ARG A 265 -1.21 10.82 20.96
C ARG A 265 0.03 10.21 21.56
N PHE A 266 0.87 11.05 22.13
CA PHE A 266 2.03 10.63 22.89
C PHE A 266 1.75 10.85 24.37
N ARG A 267 1.71 9.80 25.18
CA ARG A 267 1.62 9.92 26.64
C ARG A 267 3.02 9.88 27.21
N HIS A 268 3.34 10.84 28.06
CA HIS A 268 4.70 10.99 28.58
C HIS A 268 4.71 11.65 29.96
N THR A 269 5.85 11.60 30.65
CA THR A 269 6.04 12.35 31.89
C THR A 269 6.35 13.83 31.60
N ASP A 270 6.35 14.67 32.64
CA ASP A 270 6.68 16.09 32.54
C ASP A 270 8.16 16.37 32.20
N SER A 271 9.04 15.38 32.40
CA SER A 271 10.46 15.42 32.00
C SER A 271 10.71 15.13 30.52
N CYS A 272 9.68 14.72 29.79
CA CYS A 272 9.76 14.31 28.39
C CYS A 272 9.17 15.39 27.48
N ARG A 273 9.86 15.64 26.35
CA ARG A 273 9.38 16.54 25.31
C ARG A 273 9.39 15.83 23.97
N ILE A 274 8.36 16.07 23.17
CA ILE A 274 8.17 15.43 21.88
C ILE A 274 7.89 16.49 20.84
N TYR A 275 8.59 16.41 19.72
CA TYR A 275 8.41 17.34 18.61
C TYR A 275 8.85 16.72 17.28
N PRO A 276 8.47 17.29 16.13
CA PRO A 276 8.84 16.75 14.82
C PRO A 276 10.34 16.88 14.58
N ALA A 277 10.99 15.81 14.12
CA ALA A 277 12.42 15.82 13.81
C ALA A 277 12.74 16.63 12.53
N GLN A 278 11.81 16.69 11.57
CA GLN A 278 11.97 17.43 10.31
C GLN A 278 10.64 18.05 9.84
N GLY A 279 10.69 19.27 9.29
CA GLY A 279 9.65 19.80 8.40
C GLY A 279 8.22 19.93 8.95
N GLY A 280 8.04 20.08 10.26
CA GLY A 280 6.74 20.00 10.95
C GLY A 280 5.69 21.08 10.65
N ALA A 281 5.84 21.92 9.61
CA ALA A 281 4.94 23.05 9.36
C ALA A 281 3.48 22.63 9.07
N SER A 282 3.26 21.40 8.60
CA SER A 282 1.94 20.88 8.24
C SER A 282 1.25 20.06 9.33
N VAL A 283 1.98 19.63 10.36
CA VAL A 283 1.43 18.85 11.48
C VAL A 283 1.05 19.81 12.59
N GLN A 284 -0.21 19.79 13.02
CA GLN A 284 -0.66 20.64 14.13
C GLN A 284 -0.35 19.94 15.44
N ILE A 285 0.35 20.60 16.35
CA ILE A 285 0.82 19.99 17.60
C ILE A 285 0.32 20.81 18.77
N GLU A 286 -0.28 20.10 19.72
CA GLU A 286 -0.69 20.63 21.01
C GLU A 286 0.03 19.85 22.11
N SER A 287 0.88 20.54 22.87
CA SER A 287 1.66 19.94 23.95
C SER A 287 1.05 20.30 25.30
N HIS A 288 0.80 19.28 26.11
CA HIS A 288 0.38 19.36 27.50
C HIS A 288 1.47 18.83 28.42
N THR A 289 1.26 18.92 29.75
CA THR A 289 2.26 18.50 30.75
C THR A 289 2.59 17.01 30.67
N THR A 290 1.63 16.15 30.36
CA THR A 290 1.78 14.68 30.36
C THR A 290 1.35 14.03 29.05
N GLU A 291 1.07 14.83 28.04
CA GLU A 291 0.58 14.35 26.76
C GLU A 291 0.92 15.34 25.64
N THR A 292 1.23 14.83 24.46
CA THR A 292 1.37 15.63 23.24
C THR A 292 0.43 15.06 22.19
N HIS A 293 -0.40 15.91 21.59
CA HIS A 293 -1.31 15.55 20.51
C HIS A 293 -0.78 16.12 19.21
N ALA A 294 -0.80 15.31 18.15
CA ALA A 294 -0.42 15.72 16.81
C ALA A 294 -1.51 15.34 15.80
N VAL A 295 -1.94 16.31 15.01
CA VAL A 295 -2.93 16.10 13.95
C VAL A 295 -2.20 16.04 12.61
N VAL A 296 -2.21 14.86 12.00
CA VAL A 296 -1.56 14.59 10.71
C VAL A 296 -2.62 14.67 9.60
N PRO A 297 -2.53 15.65 8.67
CA PRO A 297 -3.50 15.77 7.60
C PRO A 297 -3.42 14.58 6.63
N PRO A 298 -4.47 14.34 5.81
CA PRO A 298 -4.46 13.34 4.75
C PRO A 298 -3.55 13.83 3.60
N ASP A 299 -2.24 13.73 3.79
CA ASP A 299 -1.21 14.03 2.79
C ASP A 299 -0.24 12.83 2.74
N PRO A 300 -0.09 12.17 1.57
CA PRO A 300 0.74 10.97 1.43
C PRO A 300 2.23 11.18 1.72
N ARG A 301 2.69 12.44 1.75
CA ARG A 301 4.06 12.79 2.16
C ARG A 301 4.24 12.80 3.67
N LEU A 302 3.13 12.82 4.41
CA LEU A 302 3.09 12.87 5.88
C LEU A 302 2.57 11.57 6.49
N ASP A 303 2.39 10.51 5.70
CA ASP A 303 2.06 9.20 6.25
C ASP A 303 3.23 8.58 7.03
N VAL A 304 4.45 9.00 6.76
CA VAL A 304 5.59 8.73 7.63
C VAL A 304 5.95 10.03 8.34
N THR A 305 5.78 10.04 9.65
CA THR A 305 6.11 11.20 10.49
C THR A 305 7.32 10.89 11.35
N HIS A 306 8.32 11.77 11.30
CA HIS A 306 9.55 11.63 12.08
C HIS A 306 9.46 12.48 13.34
N TRP A 307 9.71 11.85 14.48
CA TRP A 307 9.58 12.43 15.80
C TRP A 307 10.90 12.36 16.53
N ARG A 308 11.15 13.36 17.36
CA ARG A 308 12.24 13.39 18.32
C ARG A 308 11.65 13.41 19.72
N VAL A 309 12.11 12.50 20.56
CA VAL A 309 11.88 12.54 21.99
C VAL A 309 13.13 13.05 22.70
N GLU A 310 12.95 13.96 23.65
CA GLU A 310 13.99 14.46 24.52
C GLU A 310 13.64 14.21 25.99
N ALA A 311 14.58 13.59 26.70
CA ALA A 311 14.47 13.34 28.14
C ALA A 311 15.88 13.29 28.76
N ALA A 312 16.03 13.80 29.99
CA ALA A 312 17.29 13.76 30.74
C ALA A 312 18.54 14.24 29.95
N GLY A 313 18.38 15.23 29.06
CA GLY A 313 19.47 15.79 28.25
C GLY A 313 19.94 14.89 27.08
N ARG A 314 19.24 13.78 26.81
CA ARG A 314 19.45 12.92 25.64
C ARG A 314 18.26 13.06 24.69
N SER A 315 18.49 12.72 23.42
CA SER A 315 17.44 12.68 22.40
C SER A 315 17.45 11.36 21.64
N LEU A 316 16.29 10.97 21.13
CA LEU A 316 16.12 9.79 20.30
C LEU A 316 15.09 10.09 19.21
N ASP A 317 15.44 9.77 17.98
CA ASP A 317 14.56 9.92 16.82
C ASP A 317 13.85 8.59 16.52
N PHE A 318 12.60 8.69 16.09
CA PHE A 318 11.77 7.54 15.71
C PHE A 318 10.74 7.94 14.65
N ALA A 319 10.19 6.96 13.92
CA ALA A 319 9.29 7.23 12.80
C ALA A 319 7.99 6.42 12.91
N LEU A 320 6.85 7.12 12.82
CA LEU A 320 5.52 6.52 12.88
C LEU A 320 4.88 6.47 11.49
N CYS A 321 4.14 5.38 11.23
CA CYS A 321 3.28 5.26 10.05
C CYS A 321 1.84 5.65 10.40
N VAL A 322 1.25 6.55 9.63
CA VAL A 322 -0.19 6.74 9.53
C VAL A 322 -0.66 5.90 8.34
N GLU A 323 -1.26 4.75 8.63
CA GLU A 323 -1.62 3.80 7.59
C GLU A 323 -2.73 4.34 6.69
N ARG A 324 -2.40 4.65 5.43
CA ARG A 324 -3.34 5.07 4.40
C ARG A 324 -2.99 4.47 3.04
N VAL A 325 -4.01 4.03 2.32
CA VAL A 325 -3.90 3.64 0.90
C VAL A 325 -4.20 4.85 0.02
N TRP A 326 -3.36 5.05 -0.98
CA TRP A 326 -3.47 6.11 -1.97
C TRP A 326 -3.47 5.54 -3.37
N TRP A 327 -4.00 6.29 -4.32
CA TRP A 327 -3.87 5.97 -5.73
C TRP A 327 -3.69 7.22 -6.58
N ALA A 328 -3.17 7.02 -7.78
CA ALA A 328 -3.01 8.06 -8.78
C ALA A 328 -3.16 7.44 -10.17
N VAL A 329 -3.27 8.31 -11.18
CA VAL A 329 -3.12 7.91 -12.59
C VAL A 329 -1.89 8.57 -13.15
N SER A 330 -1.00 7.78 -13.74
CA SER A 330 0.20 8.23 -14.43
C SER A 330 0.26 7.66 -15.85
N GLU A 331 1.27 8.07 -16.61
CA GLU A 331 1.65 7.39 -17.85
C GLU A 331 2.77 6.39 -17.58
N GLU A 332 2.79 5.29 -18.32
CA GLU A 332 3.90 4.33 -18.30
C GLU A 332 5.22 5.03 -18.59
N ASP A 333 6.24 4.72 -17.78
CA ASP A 333 7.56 5.33 -17.83
C ASP A 333 7.55 6.84 -17.53
N GLY A 334 6.47 7.34 -16.90
CA GLY A 334 6.27 8.74 -16.54
C GLY A 334 7.03 9.19 -15.27
N GLU A 335 6.69 10.38 -14.80
CA GLU A 335 7.34 11.05 -13.67
C GLU A 335 7.16 10.30 -12.33
N HIS A 336 8.18 10.38 -11.45
CA HIS A 336 8.29 9.59 -10.21
C HIS A 336 7.47 10.15 -9.02
N ASP A 337 6.66 11.20 -9.22
CA ASP A 337 5.83 11.79 -8.16
C ASP A 337 4.41 12.05 -8.66
N PRO A 338 3.56 11.01 -8.74
CA PRO A 338 2.23 11.16 -9.28
C PRO A 338 1.35 11.99 -8.33
N ALA A 339 0.30 12.63 -8.88
CA ALA A 339 -0.66 13.39 -8.10
C ALA A 339 -1.57 12.46 -7.29
N TRP A 340 -1.04 11.98 -6.15
CA TRP A 340 -1.72 11.07 -5.23
C TRP A 340 -3.05 11.62 -4.74
N THR A 341 -4.05 10.74 -4.66
CA THR A 341 -5.37 11.03 -4.12
C THR A 341 -5.93 9.83 -3.37
N ASP A 342 -6.90 10.11 -2.50
CA ASP A 342 -7.71 9.18 -1.73
C ASP A 342 -9.18 9.22 -2.17
N ARG A 343 -9.46 9.86 -3.31
CA ARG A 343 -10.81 10.02 -3.87
C ARG A 343 -10.89 9.37 -5.25
N PRO A 344 -12.08 8.89 -5.66
CA PRO A 344 -12.27 8.32 -6.98
C PRO A 344 -11.83 9.29 -8.08
N LEU A 345 -10.95 8.82 -8.96
CA LEU A 345 -10.50 9.56 -10.14
C LEU A 345 -11.59 9.56 -11.23
N GLU A 346 -11.59 10.58 -12.07
CA GLU A 346 -12.47 10.63 -13.25
C GLU A 346 -11.73 10.04 -14.46
N LEU A 347 -12.24 8.91 -14.95
CA LEU A 347 -11.69 8.20 -16.12
C LEU A 347 -12.73 8.09 -17.24
N THR A 348 -12.25 7.78 -18.43
CA THR A 348 -13.07 7.55 -19.62
C THR A 348 -12.75 6.21 -20.25
N GLU A 349 -13.67 5.69 -21.06
CA GLU A 349 -13.48 4.44 -21.82
C GLU A 349 -12.17 4.42 -22.64
N LYS A 350 -11.70 5.59 -23.12
CA LYS A 350 -10.45 5.69 -23.89
C LYS A 350 -9.21 5.33 -23.09
N ASP A 351 -9.25 5.55 -21.78
CA ASP A 351 -8.11 5.27 -20.89
C ASP A 351 -7.85 3.77 -20.75
N PHE A 352 -8.84 2.94 -21.13
CA PHE A 352 -8.79 1.48 -21.14
C PHE A 352 -8.52 0.90 -22.54
N ALA A 353 -8.32 1.75 -23.55
CA ALA A 353 -8.02 1.28 -24.90
C ALA A 353 -6.69 0.49 -24.93
N PRO A 354 -6.53 -0.50 -25.82
CA PRO A 354 -5.27 -1.25 -25.93
C PRO A 354 -4.03 -0.39 -26.18
N THR A 355 -4.20 0.79 -26.78
CA THR A 355 -3.13 1.77 -27.07
C THR A 355 -2.90 2.76 -25.92
N SER A 356 -3.66 2.67 -24.83
CA SER A 356 -3.50 3.54 -23.68
C SER A 356 -2.21 3.18 -22.93
N ARG A 357 -1.44 4.22 -22.61
CA ARG A 357 -0.28 4.15 -21.71
C ARG A 357 -0.63 4.57 -20.29
N ARG A 358 -1.91 4.74 -19.96
CA ARG A 358 -2.30 5.12 -18.60
C ARG A 358 -2.23 3.93 -17.66
N THR A 359 -1.68 4.17 -16.48
CA THR A 359 -1.63 3.22 -15.37
C THR A 359 -2.36 3.81 -14.17
N VAL A 360 -2.97 2.95 -13.36
CA VAL A 360 -3.33 3.31 -11.99
C VAL A 360 -2.18 2.85 -11.12
N VAL A 361 -1.60 3.77 -10.35
CA VAL A 361 -0.59 3.47 -9.35
C VAL A 361 -1.27 3.43 -8.00
N VAL A 362 -1.10 2.33 -7.27
CA VAL A 362 -1.62 2.15 -5.91
C VAL A 362 -0.46 2.16 -4.93
N ARG A 363 -0.53 3.00 -3.90
CA ARG A 363 0.46 3.07 -2.83
C ARG A 363 -0.14 2.54 -1.54
N LEU A 364 0.50 1.51 -0.99
CA LEU A 364 0.20 0.93 0.32
C LEU A 364 0.97 1.66 1.42
N PRO A 365 0.53 1.56 2.70
CA PRO A 365 1.19 2.19 3.84
C PRO A 365 2.67 1.82 3.97
N GLN A 366 2.96 0.52 3.89
CA GLN A 366 4.29 -0.06 4.00
C GLN A 366 4.42 -1.24 3.03
N ALA A 367 5.66 -1.66 2.80
CA ALA A 367 5.92 -2.86 2.03
C ALA A 367 5.40 -4.10 2.77
N ALA A 368 4.96 -5.14 2.05
CA ALA A 368 4.31 -6.32 2.61
C ALA A 368 3.02 -6.07 3.44
N TRP A 369 2.45 -4.85 3.44
CA TRP A 369 1.25 -4.52 4.21
C TRP A 369 0.01 -5.34 3.77
N ALA A 370 -0.10 -5.60 2.48
CA ALA A 370 -1.14 -6.44 1.91
C ALA A 370 -0.57 -7.81 1.50
N SER A 371 -1.34 -8.88 1.69
CA SER A 371 -1.05 -10.21 1.15
C SER A 371 -1.63 -10.41 -0.26
N ALA A 372 -2.61 -9.60 -0.65
CA ALA A 372 -3.19 -9.62 -1.99
C ALA A 372 -3.77 -8.26 -2.38
N LEU A 373 -3.60 -7.91 -3.64
CA LEU A 373 -4.12 -6.68 -4.24
C LEU A 373 -4.84 -7.00 -5.56
N ARG A 374 -6.03 -6.45 -5.76
CA ARG A 374 -6.80 -6.64 -7.00
C ARG A 374 -7.43 -5.33 -7.47
N VAL A 375 -7.45 -5.12 -8.79
CA VAL A 375 -8.05 -3.93 -9.41
C VAL A 375 -8.98 -4.35 -10.55
N GLY A 376 -10.19 -3.79 -10.60
CA GLY A 376 -11.15 -4.12 -11.66
C GLY A 376 -12.57 -3.63 -11.38
N PHE A 377 -13.52 -4.00 -12.24
CA PHE A 377 -14.92 -3.60 -12.09
C PHE A 377 -15.74 -4.59 -11.25
N VAL A 378 -15.33 -5.87 -11.25
CA VAL A 378 -15.96 -6.95 -10.50
C VAL A 378 -14.88 -7.84 -9.88
N GLN A 379 -15.04 -8.21 -8.60
CA GLN A 379 -13.99 -8.84 -7.79
C GLN A 379 -13.46 -10.18 -8.35
N TYR A 380 -14.33 -11.02 -8.92
CA TYR A 380 -13.94 -12.35 -9.43
C TYR A 380 -13.15 -12.28 -10.74
N SER A 381 -13.31 -11.21 -11.52
CA SER A 381 -12.58 -10.95 -12.76
C SER A 381 -11.55 -9.82 -12.64
N ALA A 382 -11.31 -9.34 -11.41
CA ALA A 382 -10.35 -8.30 -11.15
C ALA A 382 -8.92 -8.77 -11.45
N TYR A 383 -8.12 -7.87 -12.02
CA TYR A 383 -6.70 -8.11 -12.26
C TYR A 383 -5.99 -8.30 -10.93
N ARG A 384 -5.23 -9.40 -10.80
CA ARG A 384 -4.43 -9.68 -9.61
C ARG A 384 -3.08 -9.00 -9.75
N VAL A 385 -2.78 -8.10 -8.83
CA VAL A 385 -1.50 -7.39 -8.80
C VAL A 385 -0.52 -8.23 -8.00
N PRO A 386 0.65 -8.62 -8.56
CA PRO A 386 1.69 -9.30 -7.81
C PRO A 386 2.23 -8.38 -6.71
N VAL A 387 2.13 -8.82 -5.46
CA VAL A 387 2.63 -8.08 -4.30
C VAL A 387 4.02 -8.60 -3.96
N SER A 388 5.00 -7.70 -3.86
CA SER A 388 6.38 -8.01 -3.45
C SER A 388 6.67 -7.45 -2.05
N PRO A 389 7.38 -8.17 -1.17
CA PRO A 389 7.64 -7.74 0.21
C PRO A 389 8.44 -6.43 0.35
N GLY A 390 9.28 -6.08 -0.63
CA GLY A 390 10.08 -4.84 -0.62
C GLY A 390 9.47 -3.67 -1.39
N GLN A 391 8.26 -3.83 -1.92
CA GLN A 391 7.57 -2.82 -2.72
C GLN A 391 6.32 -2.34 -1.98
N ARG A 392 6.02 -1.05 -2.07
CA ARG A 392 4.77 -0.47 -1.53
C ARG A 392 3.90 0.19 -2.61
N GLU A 393 4.44 0.43 -3.80
CA GLU A 393 3.76 1.11 -4.91
C GLU A 393 3.61 0.13 -6.06
N TYR A 394 2.40 -0.03 -6.58
CA TYR A 394 2.08 -1.03 -7.60
C TYR A 394 1.37 -0.38 -8.78
N GLU A 395 1.86 -0.67 -9.98
CA GLU A 395 1.30 -0.14 -11.21
C GLU A 395 0.37 -1.15 -11.89
N VAL A 396 -0.79 -0.66 -12.33
CA VAL A 396 -1.78 -1.45 -13.07
C VAL A 396 -2.09 -0.73 -14.38
N PRO A 397 -1.59 -1.22 -15.53
CA PRO A 397 -1.94 -0.66 -16.83
C PRO A 397 -3.45 -0.76 -17.08
N LEU A 398 -4.10 0.38 -17.33
CA LEU A 398 -5.55 0.43 -17.51
C LEU A 398 -6.01 -0.36 -18.75
N ARG A 399 -5.14 -0.49 -19.77
CA ARG A 399 -5.41 -1.34 -20.94
C ARG A 399 -5.61 -2.81 -20.60
N ASN A 400 -5.03 -3.30 -19.49
CA ASN A 400 -5.20 -4.70 -19.05
C ASN A 400 -6.59 -4.95 -18.45
N LEU A 401 -7.33 -3.88 -18.16
CA LEU A 401 -8.72 -3.92 -17.69
C LEU A 401 -9.71 -3.66 -18.83
N GLY A 402 -9.22 -3.44 -20.06
CA GLY A 402 -10.04 -3.31 -21.25
C GLY A 402 -10.79 -4.60 -21.58
N GLY A 403 -11.98 -4.46 -22.17
CA GLY A 403 -12.80 -5.61 -22.61
C GLY A 403 -13.60 -6.32 -21.51
N GLN A 404 -13.54 -5.86 -20.25
CA GLN A 404 -14.44 -6.37 -19.21
C GLN A 404 -15.90 -5.97 -19.51
N GLU A 405 -16.85 -6.90 -19.28
CA GLU A 405 -18.27 -6.72 -19.58
C GLU A 405 -18.87 -5.45 -18.97
N ALA A 406 -18.36 -5.03 -17.81
CA ALA A 406 -18.80 -3.82 -17.14
C ALA A 406 -18.63 -2.55 -17.99
N LEU A 407 -17.61 -2.49 -18.84
CA LEU A 407 -17.40 -1.37 -19.78
C LEU A 407 -18.39 -1.36 -20.95
N ALA A 408 -19.02 -2.49 -21.25
CA ALA A 408 -20.04 -2.62 -22.30
C ALA A 408 -21.47 -2.44 -21.78
N ALA A 409 -21.65 -2.27 -20.46
CA ALA A 409 -22.95 -2.11 -19.84
C ALA A 409 -23.66 -0.83 -20.31
N GLU A 410 -25.00 -0.82 -20.31
CA GLU A 410 -25.81 0.37 -20.63
C GLU A 410 -25.70 1.50 -19.57
N ALA A 411 -24.87 1.31 -18.54
CA ALA A 411 -24.61 2.31 -17.52
C ALA A 411 -23.89 3.53 -18.12
N ARG A 412 -24.17 4.72 -17.57
CA ARG A 412 -23.42 5.94 -17.94
C ARG A 412 -22.05 6.01 -17.28
N SER A 413 -21.94 5.39 -16.12
CA SER A 413 -20.71 5.34 -15.34
C SER A 413 -20.60 4.01 -14.61
N VAL A 414 -19.37 3.53 -14.44
CA VAL A 414 -19.08 2.29 -13.72
C VAL A 414 -17.88 2.55 -12.79
N PRO A 415 -17.95 2.15 -11.51
CA PRO A 415 -16.83 2.29 -10.60
C PRO A 415 -15.73 1.27 -10.93
N LEU A 416 -14.51 1.76 -11.05
CA LEU A 416 -13.31 0.94 -10.96
C LEU A 416 -12.94 0.81 -9.48
N LYS A 417 -12.74 -0.42 -9.03
CA LYS A 417 -12.54 -0.74 -7.61
C LYS A 417 -11.17 -1.34 -7.35
N LEU A 418 -10.70 -1.12 -6.13
CA LEU A 418 -9.55 -1.76 -5.53
C LEU A 418 -10.02 -2.66 -4.40
N TRP A 419 -9.50 -3.89 -4.36
CA TRP A 419 -9.66 -4.82 -3.26
C TRP A 419 -8.30 -5.11 -2.64
N VAL A 420 -8.20 -4.96 -1.32
CA VAL A 420 -6.95 -5.17 -0.58
C VAL A 420 -7.14 -6.18 0.54
N LYS A 421 -6.22 -7.14 0.66
CA LYS A 421 -6.21 -8.10 1.76
C LYS A 421 -5.04 -7.81 2.67
N GLN A 422 -5.31 -7.35 3.89
CA GLN A 422 -4.28 -7.21 4.93
C GLN A 422 -3.84 -8.60 5.42
N GLY A 423 -2.61 -8.74 5.93
CA GLY A 423 -1.89 -10.01 6.14
C GLY A 423 -2.62 -11.23 6.73
N ASP A 424 -3.76 -11.07 7.39
CA ASP A 424 -4.59 -12.17 7.87
C ASP A 424 -5.34 -12.88 6.71
N PRO A 425 -5.08 -14.18 6.46
CA PRO A 425 -5.75 -14.94 5.41
C PRO A 425 -7.26 -15.12 5.65
N THR A 426 -7.76 -14.93 6.87
CA THR A 426 -9.19 -15.05 7.21
C THR A 426 -9.96 -13.75 7.05
N ARG A 427 -9.26 -12.61 7.05
CA ARG A 427 -9.89 -11.30 6.92
C ARG A 427 -10.50 -11.11 5.53
N PRO A 428 -11.72 -10.55 5.41
CA PRO A 428 -12.30 -10.20 4.12
C PRO A 428 -11.43 -9.17 3.38
N LEU A 429 -11.57 -9.13 2.06
CA LEU A 429 -10.98 -8.07 1.24
C LEU A 429 -11.68 -6.75 1.54
N ASP A 430 -10.91 -5.74 1.96
CA ASP A 430 -11.40 -4.37 2.02
C ASP A 430 -11.59 -3.84 0.58
N GLU A 431 -12.61 -3.02 0.35
CA GLU A 431 -13.01 -2.55 -0.98
C GLU A 431 -13.13 -1.03 -1.03
N VAL A 432 -12.64 -0.41 -2.12
CA VAL A 432 -12.80 1.04 -2.36
C VAL A 432 -12.90 1.36 -3.84
N ASP A 433 -13.68 2.39 -4.17
CA ASP A 433 -13.76 2.96 -5.51
C ASP A 433 -12.52 3.83 -5.78
N VAL A 434 -11.67 3.42 -6.72
CA VAL A 434 -10.47 4.18 -7.10
C VAL A 434 -10.72 5.12 -8.29
N ALA A 435 -11.73 4.81 -9.11
CA ALA A 435 -12.15 5.70 -10.18
C ALA A 435 -13.62 5.52 -10.56
N CYS A 436 -14.20 6.57 -11.14
CA CYS A 436 -15.47 6.54 -11.84
C CYS A 436 -15.19 6.59 -13.35
N VAL A 437 -15.56 5.54 -14.09
CA VAL A 437 -15.35 5.49 -15.54
C VAL A 437 -16.61 5.98 -16.24
N THR A 438 -16.53 7.14 -16.89
CA THR A 438 -17.60 7.64 -17.75
C THR A 438 -17.59 6.88 -19.07
N LEU A 439 -18.68 6.15 -19.33
CA LEU A 439 -18.88 5.40 -20.56
C LEU A 439 -19.50 6.31 -21.61
N ARG A 440 -18.99 6.22 -22.84
CA ARG A 440 -19.72 6.83 -23.96
C ARG A 440 -21.02 6.07 -24.12
N PRO A 441 -22.16 6.76 -24.32
CA PRO A 441 -23.36 6.08 -24.76
C PRO A 441 -22.98 5.25 -25.99
N PRO A 442 -23.33 3.96 -26.05
CA PRO A 442 -22.92 3.10 -27.16
C PRO A 442 -23.24 3.81 -28.46
N ASP A 443 -22.25 3.91 -29.35
CA ASP A 443 -22.42 4.49 -30.68
C ASP A 443 -23.27 3.50 -31.49
N LEU A 444 -24.58 3.52 -31.20
CA LEU A 444 -25.61 2.73 -31.86
C LEU A 444 -25.58 3.18 -33.32
N GLY A 445 -24.83 2.43 -34.13
CA GLY A 445 -24.36 2.84 -35.44
C GLY A 445 -25.39 3.63 -36.24
N ARG A 446 -24.88 4.61 -37.01
CA ARG A 446 -25.56 5.66 -37.83
C ARG A 446 -26.97 5.39 -38.42
N GLY A 447 -27.51 4.17 -38.42
CA GLY A 447 -28.85 3.80 -38.85
C GLY A 447 -29.97 3.86 -37.79
N LYS A 448 -29.72 3.59 -36.50
CA LYS A 448 -30.79 3.58 -35.46
C LYS A 448 -30.84 4.91 -34.72
N ARG A 449 -31.51 5.91 -35.31
CA ARG A 449 -31.68 7.25 -34.71
C ARG A 449 -32.36 7.15 -33.35
N TYR A 450 -31.63 7.47 -32.27
CA TYR A 450 -32.18 7.60 -30.92
C TYR A 450 -33.33 8.62 -30.90
N LEU A 451 -34.47 8.20 -30.36
CA LEU A 451 -35.60 9.08 -30.12
C LEU A 451 -35.36 9.88 -28.84
N VAL A 452 -34.66 11.02 -28.95
CA VAL A 452 -34.53 11.98 -27.83
C VAL A 452 -35.87 12.68 -27.65
N LEU A 453 -36.65 12.27 -26.65
CA LEU A 453 -37.96 12.87 -26.36
C LEU A 453 -37.84 14.32 -25.89
N GLU A 454 -36.78 14.65 -25.15
CA GLU A 454 -36.52 16.00 -24.60
C GLU A 454 -36.33 17.06 -25.70
N GLY A 455 -35.83 16.66 -26.87
CA GLY A 455 -35.66 17.54 -28.03
C GLY A 455 -36.95 17.79 -28.83
N LEU A 456 -38.07 17.14 -28.48
CA LEU A 456 -39.33 17.25 -29.21
C LEU A 456 -40.23 18.33 -28.58
N ARG A 457 -40.40 19.44 -29.30
CA ARG A 457 -41.28 20.53 -28.86
C ARG A 457 -42.75 20.09 -28.86
N PRO A 458 -43.45 20.07 -27.71
CA PRO A 458 -44.83 19.62 -27.64
C PRO A 458 -45.79 20.33 -28.62
N PRO A 459 -45.71 21.66 -28.84
CA PRO A 459 -46.57 22.34 -29.79
C PRO A 459 -46.42 21.84 -31.23
N ARG A 460 -45.21 21.46 -31.66
CA ARG A 460 -44.97 20.97 -33.03
C ARG A 460 -45.63 19.61 -33.26
N LEU A 461 -45.50 18.71 -32.29
CA LEU A 461 -46.16 17.39 -32.31
C LEU A 461 -47.69 17.54 -32.28
N MET A 462 -48.21 18.41 -31.41
CA MET A 462 -49.65 18.63 -31.33
C MET A 462 -50.21 19.29 -32.59
N SER A 463 -49.48 20.21 -33.24
CA SER A 463 -49.87 20.80 -34.53
C SER A 463 -49.89 19.75 -35.65
N LEU A 464 -48.96 18.80 -35.65
CA LEU A 464 -48.99 17.66 -36.58
C LEU A 464 -50.25 16.83 -36.38
N LEU A 465 -50.52 16.39 -35.14
CA LEU A 465 -51.70 15.59 -34.82
C LEU A 465 -53.01 16.35 -35.08
N SER A 466 -53.04 17.66 -34.85
CA SER A 466 -54.21 18.49 -35.13
C SER A 466 -54.52 18.60 -36.63
N ARG A 467 -53.50 18.62 -37.49
CA ARG A 467 -53.67 18.57 -38.96
C ARG A 467 -54.17 17.19 -39.41
N LEU A 468 -53.67 16.12 -38.81
CA LEU A 468 -54.17 14.77 -39.04
C LEU A 468 -55.63 14.64 -38.63
N ARG A 469 -56.01 15.17 -37.47
CA ARG A 469 -57.39 15.16 -36.97
C ARG A 469 -58.40 15.64 -38.02
N CYS A 470 -58.08 16.68 -38.79
CA CYS A 470 -59.00 17.21 -39.82
C CYS A 470 -59.18 16.25 -41.01
N ALA A 471 -58.23 15.36 -41.26
CA ALA A 471 -58.24 14.41 -42.37
C ALA A 471 -58.77 13.03 -42.00
N LEU A 472 -58.99 12.75 -40.70
CA LEU A 472 -59.30 11.42 -40.19
C LEU A 472 -60.78 11.27 -39.80
N PRO A 473 -61.33 10.04 -39.82
CA PRO A 473 -62.69 9.73 -39.39
C PRO A 473 -63.00 10.15 -37.95
N GLY A 474 -64.28 10.30 -37.63
CA GLY A 474 -64.79 10.73 -36.32
C GLY A 474 -64.14 10.04 -35.10
N PRO A 475 -64.07 8.69 -35.07
CA PRO A 475 -63.45 7.95 -33.96
C PRO A 475 -62.01 8.36 -33.68
N THR A 476 -61.22 8.57 -34.73
CA THR A 476 -59.81 8.95 -34.62
C THR A 476 -59.63 10.37 -34.08
N ARG A 477 -60.60 11.27 -34.37
CA ARG A 477 -60.59 12.65 -33.86
C ARG A 477 -60.71 12.70 -32.34
N SER A 478 -61.48 11.78 -31.77
CA SER A 478 -61.71 11.72 -30.34
C SER A 478 -60.43 11.35 -29.56
N LEU A 479 -59.61 10.44 -30.08
CA LEU A 479 -58.33 10.06 -29.44
C LEU A 479 -57.31 11.18 -29.47
N ILE A 480 -57.25 11.95 -30.55
CA ILE A 480 -56.38 13.14 -30.61
C ILE A 480 -56.85 14.21 -29.61
N LYS A 481 -58.17 14.34 -29.40
CA LYS A 481 -58.73 15.25 -28.37
C LYS A 481 -58.40 14.77 -26.95
N GLU A 482 -58.42 13.47 -26.72
CA GLU A 482 -58.05 12.86 -25.46
C GLU A 482 -56.56 13.02 -25.15
N LEU A 483 -55.68 12.68 -26.10
CA LEU A 483 -54.24 12.92 -25.98
C LEU A 483 -53.97 14.40 -25.66
N ARG A 484 -54.70 15.32 -26.33
CA ARG A 484 -54.57 16.76 -26.08
C ARG A 484 -54.96 17.14 -24.65
N THR A 485 -55.99 16.51 -24.11
CA THR A 485 -56.54 16.84 -22.79
C THR A 485 -55.69 16.24 -21.68
N GLN A 486 -55.37 14.95 -21.78
CA GLN A 486 -54.65 14.19 -20.75
C GLN A 486 -53.15 14.49 -20.74
N TYR A 487 -52.50 14.61 -21.90
CA TYR A 487 -51.03 14.68 -21.96
C TYR A 487 -50.51 16.05 -22.44
N TYR A 488 -51.11 16.65 -23.47
CA TYR A 488 -50.58 17.91 -24.03
C TYR A 488 -50.79 19.12 -23.11
N ARG A 489 -51.98 19.27 -22.52
CA ARG A 489 -52.28 20.41 -21.63
C ARG A 489 -51.32 20.45 -20.43
N PRO A 490 -51.06 19.34 -19.71
CA PRO A 490 -50.03 19.30 -18.67
C PRO A 490 -48.62 19.57 -19.21
N ALA A 491 -48.25 19.01 -20.37
CA ALA A 491 -46.92 19.18 -20.95
C ALA A 491 -46.63 20.61 -21.43
N ARG A 492 -47.64 21.37 -21.87
CA ARG A 492 -47.47 22.74 -22.38
C ARG A 492 -46.93 23.70 -21.31
N ARG A 493 -47.26 23.47 -20.03
CA ARG A 493 -46.82 24.27 -18.88
C ARG A 493 -45.99 23.46 -17.88
N GLY A 494 -45.59 22.24 -18.24
CA GLY A 494 -44.97 21.26 -17.33
C GLY A 494 -43.43 21.21 -17.40
N ASN A 495 -42.84 20.44 -16.47
CA ASN A 495 -41.40 20.17 -16.39
C ASN A 495 -40.90 19.28 -17.56
N ALA A 496 -39.60 18.96 -17.58
CA ALA A 496 -38.99 18.10 -18.60
C ALA A 496 -39.67 16.72 -18.71
N GLU A 497 -39.99 16.12 -17.57
CA GLU A 497 -40.67 14.82 -17.48
C GLU A 497 -42.04 14.84 -18.17
N LYS A 498 -42.93 15.78 -17.80
CA LYS A 498 -44.26 15.93 -18.44
C LYS A 498 -44.16 16.15 -19.95
N ARG A 499 -43.13 16.88 -20.41
CA ARG A 499 -42.87 17.09 -21.84
C ARG A 499 -42.45 15.81 -22.54
N SER A 500 -41.55 15.03 -21.94
CA SER A 500 -41.12 13.72 -22.45
C SER A 500 -42.28 12.73 -22.49
N THR A 501 -43.12 12.69 -21.45
CA THR A 501 -44.31 11.83 -21.40
C THR A 501 -45.29 12.15 -22.52
N PHE A 502 -45.60 13.43 -22.76
CA PHE A 502 -46.43 13.80 -23.92
C PHE A 502 -45.79 13.40 -25.25
N ALA A 503 -44.49 13.65 -25.43
CA ALA A 503 -43.80 13.32 -26.67
C ALA A 503 -43.83 11.81 -26.95
N LYS A 504 -43.63 10.98 -25.91
CA LYS A 504 -43.79 9.52 -25.96
C LYS A 504 -45.19 9.15 -26.44
N GLN A 505 -46.22 9.58 -25.72
CA GLN A 505 -47.62 9.21 -26.01
C GLN A 505 -48.08 9.71 -27.39
N ALA A 506 -47.67 10.92 -27.78
CA ALA A 506 -47.99 11.48 -29.10
C ALA A 506 -47.39 10.67 -30.25
N LEU A 507 -46.17 10.16 -30.09
CA LEU A 507 -45.53 9.31 -31.10
C LEU A 507 -46.08 7.89 -31.10
N CYS A 508 -46.48 7.36 -29.94
CA CYS A 508 -47.15 6.05 -29.86
C CYS A 508 -48.53 6.10 -30.54
N LEU A 509 -49.32 7.15 -30.28
CA LEU A 509 -50.57 7.38 -31.02
C LEU A 509 -50.30 7.53 -32.51
N LEU A 510 -49.29 8.31 -32.92
CA LEU A 510 -48.94 8.46 -34.33
C LEU A 510 -48.57 7.12 -34.99
N ALA A 511 -47.84 6.25 -34.26
CA ALA A 511 -47.49 4.91 -34.72
C ALA A 511 -48.75 4.04 -34.91
N ALA A 512 -49.64 4.01 -33.92
CA ALA A 512 -50.93 3.32 -34.02
C ALA A 512 -51.78 3.84 -35.20
N LEU A 513 -51.84 5.16 -35.37
CA LEU A 513 -52.53 5.78 -36.50
C LEU A 513 -51.93 5.39 -37.84
N LEU A 514 -50.63 5.14 -37.97
CA LEU A 514 -50.00 4.73 -39.22
C LEU A 514 -50.28 3.27 -39.61
N GLU A 515 -50.87 2.48 -38.71
CA GLU A 515 -51.21 1.07 -38.97
C GLU A 515 -52.54 0.89 -39.70
N LEU A 516 -53.48 1.83 -39.55
CA LEU A 516 -54.78 1.77 -40.23
C LEU A 516 -54.64 2.02 -41.75
N PRO A 517 -55.28 1.22 -42.61
CA PRO A 517 -55.23 1.43 -44.07
C PRO A 517 -55.77 2.82 -44.49
N GLU A 518 -56.88 3.25 -43.89
CA GLU A 518 -57.59 4.49 -44.25
C GLU A 518 -56.78 5.74 -43.88
N THR A 519 -55.96 5.64 -42.84
CA THR A 519 -55.08 6.73 -42.42
C THR A 519 -53.78 6.73 -43.22
N ARG A 520 -53.26 5.59 -43.71
CA ARG A 520 -51.98 5.55 -44.45
C ARG A 520 -51.97 6.47 -45.66
N GLU A 521 -53.07 6.57 -46.40
CA GLU A 521 -53.18 7.48 -47.55
C GLU A 521 -53.32 8.96 -47.14
N ALA A 522 -54.10 9.23 -46.09
CA ALA A 522 -54.30 10.59 -45.57
C ALA A 522 -53.06 11.15 -44.87
N VAL A 523 -52.34 10.28 -44.16
CA VAL A 523 -51.16 10.55 -43.34
C VAL A 523 -49.90 10.57 -44.22
N GLY A 524 -49.77 9.67 -45.20
CA GLY A 524 -48.60 9.56 -46.08
C GLY A 524 -48.29 10.84 -46.86
N ARG A 525 -49.32 11.60 -47.25
CA ARG A 525 -49.16 12.91 -47.93
C ARG A 525 -48.88 14.07 -46.98
N ARG A 526 -49.27 13.97 -45.70
CA ARG A 526 -49.27 15.10 -44.73
C ARG A 526 -48.21 15.00 -43.64
N VAL A 527 -47.63 13.82 -43.42
CA VAL A 527 -46.60 13.59 -42.39
C VAL A 527 -45.24 13.54 -43.03
N ALA A 528 -44.40 14.50 -42.67
CA ALA A 528 -43.01 14.51 -43.09
C ALA A 528 -42.32 13.18 -42.72
N ARG A 529 -41.49 12.63 -43.62
CA ARG A 529 -40.73 11.38 -43.45
C ARG A 529 -40.06 11.26 -42.08
N ARG A 530 -39.58 12.38 -41.53
CA ARG A 530 -38.97 12.48 -40.19
C ARG A 530 -39.91 12.04 -39.06
N TRP A 531 -41.19 12.37 -39.12
CA TRP A 531 -42.15 12.01 -38.08
C TRP A 531 -42.61 10.56 -38.18
N LYS A 532 -42.73 10.03 -39.40
CA LYS A 532 -42.94 8.60 -39.63
C LYS A 532 -41.80 7.78 -39.02
N GLN A 533 -40.55 8.13 -39.34
CA GLN A 533 -39.39 7.46 -38.75
C GLN A 533 -39.37 7.52 -37.22
N ARG A 534 -39.76 8.64 -36.62
CA ARG A 534 -39.85 8.77 -35.15
C ARG A 534 -40.97 7.94 -34.54
N ALA A 535 -42.10 7.81 -35.23
CA ALA A 535 -43.19 6.94 -34.81
C ALA A 535 -42.78 5.47 -34.92
N ASP A 536 -42.03 5.09 -35.96
CA ASP A 536 -41.49 3.74 -36.12
C ASP A 536 -40.55 3.37 -34.97
N VAL A 537 -39.63 4.26 -34.61
CA VAL A 537 -38.75 4.08 -33.43
C VAL A 537 -39.57 4.01 -32.13
N ALA A 538 -40.60 4.85 -31.98
CA ALA A 538 -41.48 4.79 -30.80
C ALA A 538 -42.24 3.46 -30.72
N ARG A 539 -42.61 2.87 -31.86
CA ARG A 539 -43.30 1.57 -31.94
C ARG A 539 -42.45 0.43 -31.43
N GLU A 540 -41.18 0.40 -31.83
CA GLU A 540 -40.22 -0.61 -31.37
C GLU A 540 -39.90 -0.43 -29.89
N ARG A 541 -39.70 0.83 -29.44
CA ARG A 541 -39.25 1.13 -28.07
C ARG A 541 -40.37 1.12 -27.02
N TYR A 542 -41.59 1.46 -27.40
CA TYR A 542 -42.73 1.63 -26.48
C TYR A 542 -43.91 0.77 -26.95
N ARG A 543 -43.64 -0.52 -27.18
CA ARG A 543 -44.59 -1.46 -27.76
C ARG A 543 -45.91 -1.52 -26.98
N ASP A 544 -45.83 -1.56 -25.66
CA ASP A 544 -47.01 -1.66 -24.79
C ASP A 544 -47.90 -0.42 -24.90
N ASP A 545 -47.32 0.78 -24.91
CA ASP A 545 -48.06 2.03 -25.09
C ASP A 545 -48.75 2.07 -26.47
N VAL A 546 -48.08 1.60 -27.54
CA VAL A 546 -48.69 1.51 -28.87
C VAL A 546 -49.85 0.51 -28.87
N VAL A 547 -49.72 -0.63 -28.18
CA VAL A 547 -50.81 -1.61 -28.03
C VAL A 547 -52.01 -0.99 -27.32
N VAL A 548 -51.81 -0.19 -26.27
CA VAL A 548 -52.89 0.54 -25.58
C VAL A 548 -53.61 1.49 -26.54
N TRP A 549 -52.88 2.32 -27.29
CA TRP A 549 -53.48 3.23 -28.27
C TRP A 549 -54.22 2.48 -29.39
N ASN A 550 -53.67 1.36 -29.87
CA ASN A 550 -54.32 0.50 -30.85
C ASN A 550 -55.62 -0.11 -30.33
N SER A 551 -55.64 -0.55 -29.06
CA SER A 551 -56.84 -1.08 -28.42
C SER A 551 -57.96 -0.04 -28.38
N TRP A 552 -57.66 1.16 -27.87
CA TRP A 552 -58.62 2.27 -27.81
C TRP A 552 -59.12 2.69 -29.20
N LEU A 553 -58.24 2.67 -30.20
CA LEU A 553 -58.59 2.98 -31.59
C LEU A 553 -59.58 1.98 -32.17
N ARG A 554 -59.34 0.67 -31.99
CA ARG A 554 -60.24 -0.39 -32.45
C ARG A 554 -61.59 -0.35 -31.75
N GLU A 555 -61.61 -0.12 -30.45
CA GLU A 555 -62.84 -0.04 -29.67
C GLU A 555 -63.77 1.09 -30.18
N ARG A 556 -63.21 2.27 -30.46
CA ARG A 556 -63.99 3.42 -30.96
C ARG A 556 -64.47 3.22 -32.39
N LEU A 557 -63.68 2.56 -33.24
CA LEU A 557 -64.11 2.22 -34.60
C LEU A 557 -65.31 1.26 -34.58
N ARG A 558 -65.30 0.23 -33.71
CA ARG A 558 -66.43 -0.71 -33.57
C ARG A 558 -67.72 -0.02 -33.12
N ARG A 559 -67.64 0.88 -32.14
CA ARG A 559 -68.81 1.61 -31.63
C ARG A 559 -69.47 2.50 -32.69
N ASN A 560 -68.68 3.07 -33.59
CA ASN A 560 -69.23 3.92 -34.67
C ASN A 560 -69.99 3.10 -35.72
N VAL A 561 -69.51 1.91 -36.08
CA VAL A 561 -70.22 1.02 -37.03
C VAL A 561 -71.56 0.56 -36.46
N SER A 562 -71.66 0.39 -35.14
CA SER A 562 -72.91 -0.03 -34.47
C SER A 562 -73.94 1.09 -34.29
N ALA A 563 -73.59 2.34 -34.60
CA ALA A 563 -74.49 3.49 -34.47
C ALA A 563 -75.05 3.98 -35.82
N GLU A 564 -74.55 3.44 -36.94
CA GLU A 564 -74.98 3.77 -38.31
C GLU A 564 -75.84 2.68 -38.97
N GLY A 565 -75.99 1.52 -38.32
CA GLY A 565 -76.93 0.45 -38.68
C GLY A 565 -77.98 0.30 -37.59
#